data_AF-A0A7S2L8B5-F1
#
_entry.id   AF-A0A7S2L8B5-F1
#
_cell.length_a   1.000
_cell.length_b   1.000
_cell.length_c   1.000
_cell.angle_alpha   90.00
_cell.angle_beta   90.00
_cell.angle_gamma   90.00
#
_symmetry.space_group_name_H-M   'P 1'
#
loop_
_entity.id
_entity.type
_entity.pdbx_description
1 polymer ?
#
loop_
_entity_poly.entity_id
_entity_poly.type
_entity_poly.pdbx_seq_one_letter_code
_entity_poly.pdbx_strand_id
1 'polypeptide(L)'
;GGSKIYGSLRLVPLLDMINHNVDAGGFVELLGHERVDEEDGSFYNATETDAGAFVVRNVKKGKPVKLKKGDEILANYNVPDYSPLDWFLNLGFIPPERRIKWTMVDSALPKMKRRGGHS
;
A
#
# COMPACT_ATOMS: atom_id res chain seq x y z
N GLY A 1 10.95 17.86 9.37
CA GLY A 1 11.26 16.46 9.71
C GLY A 1 10.05 15.62 9.39
N GLY A 2 10.22 14.47 8.74
CA GLY A 2 9.14 13.70 8.08
C GLY A 2 7.85 13.48 8.89
N SER A 3 7.92 13.47 10.23
CA SER A 3 6.72 13.34 11.09
C SER A 3 5.73 14.51 11.00
N LYS A 4 6.18 15.72 10.63
CA LYS A 4 5.28 16.87 10.39
C LYS A 4 4.49 16.76 9.09
N ILE A 5 4.96 15.95 8.13
CA ILE A 5 4.36 15.82 6.80
C ILE A 5 3.52 14.53 6.72
N TYR A 6 4.02 13.44 7.31
CA TYR A 6 3.43 12.10 7.19
C TYR A 6 2.85 11.56 8.51
N GLY A 7 2.83 12.37 9.57
CA GLY A 7 2.37 11.96 10.89
C GLY A 7 3.35 11.04 11.62
N SER A 8 2.90 10.45 12.73
CA SER A 8 3.65 9.43 13.48
C SER A 8 3.33 8.03 12.96
N LEU A 9 4.32 7.13 13.03
CA LEU A 9 4.10 5.71 12.76
C LEU A 9 3.15 5.14 13.82
N ARG A 10 2.02 4.59 13.38
CA ARG A 10 0.99 4.01 14.24
C ARG A 10 0.60 2.64 13.74
N LEU A 11 0.47 1.70 14.68
CA LEU A 11 -0.22 0.44 14.43
C LEU A 11 -1.71 0.67 14.69
N VAL A 12 -2.53 0.48 13.67
CA VAL A 12 -3.99 0.63 13.78
C VAL A 12 -4.61 -0.77 13.66
N PRO A 13 -5.24 -1.29 14.74
CA PRO A 13 -5.86 -2.62 14.69
C PRO A 13 -6.88 -2.74 13.57
N LEU A 14 -7.01 -3.94 12.99
CA LEU A 14 -7.89 -4.30 11.86
C LEU A 14 -7.46 -3.71 10.51
N LEU A 15 -6.90 -2.51 10.49
CA LEU A 15 -6.37 -1.91 9.27
C LEU A 15 -5.13 -2.64 8.76
N ASP A 16 -4.33 -3.19 9.68
CA ASP A 16 -3.15 -3.99 9.39
C ASP A 16 -3.46 -5.32 8.68
N MET A 17 -4.71 -5.76 8.70
CA MET A 17 -5.17 -6.98 8.01
C MET A 17 -5.56 -6.75 6.55
N ILE A 18 -5.67 -5.50 6.10
CA ILE A 18 -6.17 -5.17 4.76
C ILE A 18 -5.04 -5.27 3.74
N ASN A 19 -5.28 -5.97 2.62
CA ASN A 19 -4.28 -6.16 1.57
C ASN A 19 -4.21 -4.99 0.58
N HIS A 20 -3.07 -4.88 -0.11
CA HIS A 20 -2.79 -3.80 -1.04
C HIS A 20 -3.52 -3.95 -2.39
N ASN A 21 -4.04 -2.84 -2.91
CA ASN A 21 -4.35 -2.68 -4.33
C ASN A 21 -4.14 -1.23 -4.77
N VAL A 22 -3.44 -1.03 -5.89
CA VAL A 22 -3.14 0.31 -6.42
C VAL A 22 -4.38 1.10 -6.84
N ASP A 23 -5.41 0.42 -7.34
CA ASP A 23 -6.66 1.02 -7.77
C ASP A 23 -7.62 1.29 -6.61
N ALA A 24 -7.33 0.81 -5.40
CA ALA A 24 -8.20 0.94 -4.24
C ALA A 24 -8.13 2.33 -3.59
N GLY A 25 -9.12 2.65 -2.75
CA GLY A 25 -9.06 3.81 -1.87
C GLY A 25 -7.95 3.64 -0.81
N GLY A 26 -7.38 4.75 -0.37
CA GLY A 26 -6.41 4.78 0.72
C GLY A 26 -7.04 4.76 2.11
N PHE A 27 -6.20 4.70 3.13
CA PHE A 27 -6.59 4.97 4.51
C PHE A 27 -6.78 6.48 4.72
N VAL A 28 -7.89 6.88 5.32
CA VAL A 28 -8.17 8.28 5.68
C VAL A 28 -8.35 8.36 7.19
N GLU A 29 -7.55 9.20 7.85
CA GLU A 29 -7.77 9.57 9.24
C GLU A 29 -8.74 10.74 9.31
N LEU A 30 -9.74 10.65 10.19
CA LEU A 30 -10.65 11.75 10.46
C LEU A 30 -10.03 12.72 11.47
N LEU A 31 -10.13 14.01 11.18
CA LEU A 31 -9.67 15.12 12.00
C LEU A 31 -10.82 15.78 12.78
N GLY A 32 -12.06 15.32 12.60
CA GLY A 32 -13.24 15.73 13.37
C GLY A 32 -13.89 17.04 12.91
N HIS A 33 -13.54 17.51 11.72
CA HIS A 33 -14.10 18.72 11.12
C HIS A 33 -14.43 18.55 9.63
N GLU A 34 -14.31 17.33 9.11
CA GLU A 34 -14.68 16.99 7.75
C GLU A 34 -16.19 17.10 7.57
N ARG A 35 -16.61 17.94 6.61
CA ARG A 35 -17.97 17.98 6.06
C ARG A 35 -17.91 17.55 4.61
N VAL A 36 -18.85 16.72 4.21
CA VAL A 36 -18.93 16.10 2.89
C VAL A 36 -19.44 17.09 1.85
N ASP A 37 -18.78 17.10 0.69
CA ASP A 37 -19.30 17.68 -0.55
C ASP A 37 -20.21 16.67 -1.26
N GLU A 38 -21.42 17.10 -1.65
CA GLU A 38 -22.47 16.22 -2.16
C GLU A 38 -22.13 15.56 -3.51
N GLU A 39 -21.11 16.06 -4.22
CA GLU A 39 -20.71 15.59 -5.55
C GLU A 39 -19.92 14.26 -5.54
N ASP A 40 -19.25 13.93 -4.43
CA ASP A 40 -18.24 12.86 -4.39
C ASP A 40 -18.76 11.55 -3.75
N GLY A 41 -20.00 11.57 -3.26
CA GLY A 41 -20.62 10.45 -2.54
C GLY A 41 -19.87 10.05 -1.26
N SER A 42 -19.10 10.98 -0.69
CA SER A 42 -18.11 10.72 0.32
C SER A 42 -18.65 10.91 1.75
N PHE A 43 -19.70 10.19 2.14
CA PHE A 43 -20.33 10.22 3.49
C PHE A 43 -19.36 10.11 4.71
N TYR A 44 -18.99 11.23 5.34
CA TYR A 44 -18.62 11.37 6.76
C TYR A 44 -19.08 12.75 7.27
N ASN A 45 -20.16 12.80 8.04
CA ASN A 45 -20.31 13.90 9.00
C ASN A 45 -19.44 13.53 10.20
N ALA A 46 -18.13 13.71 10.06
CA ALA A 46 -17.21 13.49 11.17
C ALA A 46 -17.36 14.66 12.14
N THR A 47 -17.63 14.35 13.39
CA THR A 47 -17.62 15.30 14.49
C THR A 47 -16.33 15.16 15.28
N GLU A 48 -16.08 16.04 16.25
CA GLU A 48 -14.91 15.96 17.12
C GLU A 48 -14.78 14.58 17.80
N THR A 49 -15.90 13.89 18.06
CA THR A 49 -15.89 12.55 18.66
C THR A 49 -15.36 11.46 17.72
N ASP A 50 -15.33 11.73 16.42
CA ASP A 50 -14.82 10.80 15.40
C ASP A 50 -13.33 11.06 15.09
N ALA A 51 -12.73 12.10 15.68
CA ALA A 51 -11.33 12.45 15.45
C ALA A 51 -10.39 11.31 15.87
N GLY A 52 -9.41 10.99 15.01
CA GLY A 52 -8.48 9.88 15.17
C GLY A 52 -9.01 8.53 14.70
N ALA A 53 -10.28 8.45 14.29
CA ALA A 53 -10.79 7.25 13.62
C ALA A 53 -10.19 7.13 12.22
N PHE A 54 -9.97 5.89 11.79
CA PHE A 54 -9.53 5.58 10.45
C PHE A 54 -10.64 4.96 9.64
N VAL A 55 -10.72 5.40 8.39
CA VAL A 55 -11.72 4.95 7.45
C VAL A 55 -11.05 4.30 6.24
N VAL A 56 -11.59 3.14 5.87
CA VAL A 56 -11.35 2.47 4.60
C VAL A 56 -12.67 2.41 3.82
N ARG A 57 -12.62 2.76 2.53
CA ARG A 57 -13.76 2.67 1.62
C ARG A 57 -13.47 1.75 0.46
N ASN A 58 -14.47 0.97 0.07
CA ASN A 58 -14.39 0.17 -1.14
C ASN A 58 -14.60 1.06 -2.38
N VAL A 59 -13.49 1.58 -2.88
CA VAL A 59 -13.40 2.43 -4.06
C VAL A 59 -12.48 1.73 -5.05
N LYS A 60 -12.78 1.82 -6.34
CA LYS A 60 -11.90 1.39 -7.42
C LYS A 60 -11.74 2.53 -8.42
N LYS A 61 -10.50 2.97 -8.66
CA LYS A 61 -10.17 4.11 -9.56
C LYS A 61 -11.01 5.36 -9.25
N GLY A 62 -11.14 5.69 -7.96
CA GLY A 62 -11.89 6.85 -7.49
C GLY A 62 -13.42 6.68 -7.45
N LYS A 63 -13.97 5.54 -7.91
CA LYS A 63 -15.42 5.31 -7.91
C LYS A 63 -15.84 4.29 -6.84
N PRO A 64 -16.92 4.53 -6.07
CA PRO A 64 -17.46 3.53 -5.16
C PRO A 64 -17.86 2.25 -5.90
N VAL A 65 -17.53 1.09 -5.32
CA VAL A 65 -17.87 -0.22 -5.90
C VAL A 65 -18.68 -1.03 -4.89
N LYS A 66 -19.70 -1.76 -5.36
CA LYS A 66 -20.46 -2.70 -4.53
C LYS A 66 -19.65 -3.97 -4.28
N LEU A 67 -19.56 -4.38 -3.02
CA LEU A 67 -18.95 -5.66 -2.63
C LEU A 67 -19.98 -6.79 -2.69
N LYS A 68 -19.55 -7.97 -3.12
CA LYS A 68 -20.29 -9.22 -2.98
C LYS A 68 -19.76 -10.02 -1.80
N LYS A 69 -20.56 -10.98 -1.31
CA LYS A 69 -20.10 -11.91 -0.28
C LYS A 69 -18.90 -12.71 -0.79
N GLY A 70 -17.81 -12.68 -0.05
CA GLY A 70 -16.55 -13.34 -0.39
C GLY A 70 -15.56 -12.45 -1.14
N ASP A 71 -15.95 -11.24 -1.55
CA ASP A 71 -15.00 -10.27 -2.08
C ASP A 71 -14.11 -9.75 -0.94
N GLU A 72 -12.81 -9.61 -1.25
CA GLU A 72 -11.83 -9.03 -0.34
C GLU A 72 -11.93 -7.50 -0.34
N ILE A 73 -11.80 -6.90 0.84
CA ILE A 73 -11.62 -5.45 0.97
C ILE A 73 -10.14 -5.16 0.81
N LEU A 74 -9.81 -4.28 -0.13
CA LEU A 74 -8.44 -3.89 -0.44
C LEU A 74 -8.26 -2.39 -0.22
N ALA A 75 -7.04 -1.97 0.07
CA ALA A 75 -6.68 -0.56 0.25
C ALA A 75 -5.39 -0.22 -0.50
N ASN A 76 -5.28 1.03 -0.94
CA ASN A 76 -3.99 1.58 -1.30
C ASN A 76 -3.24 1.93 -0.01
N TYR A 77 -2.01 1.45 0.15
CA TYR A 77 -1.26 1.59 1.40
C TYR A 77 -0.75 3.00 1.68
N ASN A 78 -1.06 3.98 0.80
CA ASN A 78 -0.57 5.35 0.91
C ASN A 78 0.95 5.43 1.05
N VAL A 79 1.67 4.43 0.54
CA VAL A 79 3.12 4.44 0.58
C VAL A 79 3.64 5.54 -0.35
N PRO A 80 4.77 6.19 -0.01
CA PRO A 80 5.51 7.03 -0.94
C PRO A 80 5.84 6.28 -2.24
N ASP A 81 6.51 6.94 -3.18
CA ASP A 81 7.08 6.27 -4.36
C ASP A 81 8.23 5.31 -3.99
N TYR A 82 7.87 4.21 -3.33
CA TYR A 82 8.72 3.10 -2.97
C TYR A 82 9.21 2.43 -4.24
N SER A 83 10.53 2.20 -4.29
CA SER A 83 11.12 1.35 -5.30
C SER A 83 10.64 -0.10 -5.12
N PRO A 84 10.79 -0.96 -6.13
CA PRO A 84 10.42 -2.37 -5.99
C PRO A 84 11.18 -3.08 -4.85
N LEU A 85 12.40 -2.63 -4.54
CA LEU A 85 13.18 -3.14 -3.42
C LEU A 85 12.58 -2.69 -2.07
N ASP A 86 12.11 -1.44 -1.97
CA ASP A 86 11.46 -0.94 -0.74
C ASP A 86 10.16 -1.68 -0.44
N TRP A 87 9.37 -1.99 -1.48
CA TRP A 87 8.19 -2.85 -1.35
C TRP A 87 8.55 -4.23 -0.79
N PHE A 88 9.57 -4.87 -1.38
CA PHE A 88 9.99 -6.20 -0.92
C PHE A 88 10.51 -6.19 0.52
N LEU A 89 11.37 -5.23 0.87
CA LEU A 89 11.97 -5.16 2.20
C LEU A 89 10.97 -4.80 3.31
N ASN A 90 10.02 -3.90 3.03
CA ASN A 90 9.09 -3.42 4.06
C ASN A 90 7.78 -4.21 4.12
N LEU A 91 7.32 -4.76 2.99
CA LEU A 91 5.98 -5.35 2.86
C LEU A 91 6.02 -6.83 2.46
N GLY A 92 7.19 -7.36 2.08
CA GLY A 92 7.36 -8.78 1.78
C GLY A 92 6.83 -9.22 0.40
N PHE A 93 6.40 -8.29 -0.45
CA PHE A 93 5.98 -8.59 -1.81
C PHE A 93 6.27 -7.41 -2.77
N ILE A 94 6.18 -7.66 -4.08
CA ILE A 94 6.28 -6.62 -5.12
C ILE A 94 4.97 -6.60 -5.91
N PRO A 95 4.21 -5.50 -5.88
CA PRO A 95 2.93 -5.43 -6.58
C PRO A 95 3.16 -5.38 -8.10
N PRO A 96 2.23 -5.90 -8.92
CA PRO A 96 2.40 -6.08 -10.36
C PRO A 96 2.87 -4.81 -11.10
N GLU A 97 2.32 -3.66 -10.76
CA GLU A 97 2.63 -2.35 -11.34
C GLU A 97 4.03 -1.82 -10.99
N ARG A 98 4.69 -2.40 -9.99
CA ARG A 98 6.08 -2.08 -9.60
C ARG A 98 7.07 -3.16 -10.03
N ARG A 99 6.64 -4.25 -10.67
CA ARG A 99 7.56 -5.32 -11.09
C ARG A 99 8.49 -4.82 -12.19
N ILE A 100 9.79 -4.88 -11.93
CA ILE A 100 10.85 -4.68 -12.93
C ILE A 100 11.45 -6.03 -13.33
N LYS A 101 12.00 -6.10 -14.55
CA LYS A 101 12.73 -7.29 -14.99
C LYS A 101 14.06 -7.33 -14.23
N TRP A 102 14.18 -8.27 -13.31
CA TRP A 102 15.44 -8.50 -12.61
C TRP A 102 16.47 -9.08 -13.56
N THR A 103 17.58 -8.37 -13.72
CA THR A 103 18.77 -8.89 -14.40
C THR A 103 19.73 -9.43 -13.35
N MET A 104 20.13 -10.68 -13.52
CA MET A 104 21.23 -11.24 -12.74
C MET A 104 22.48 -10.42 -13.03
N VAL A 105 23.03 -9.78 -12.00
CA VAL A 105 24.33 -9.12 -12.13
C VAL A 105 25.37 -10.21 -12.18
N ASP A 106 26.26 -10.17 -13.18
CA ASP A 106 27.36 -11.11 -13.25
C ASP A 106 28.19 -11.01 -11.96
N SER A 107 28.46 -12.17 -11.35
CA SER A 107 29.29 -12.23 -10.16
C SER A 107 30.66 -11.60 -10.44
N ALA A 108 31.05 -10.63 -9.61
CA ALA A 108 32.40 -10.07 -9.63
C ALA A 108 33.47 -11.08 -9.19
N LEU A 109 33.05 -12.25 -8.66
CA LEU A 109 33.97 -13.29 -8.26
C LEU A 109 34.48 -14.05 -9.50
N PRO A 110 35.79 -14.29 -9.61
CA PRO A 110 36.36 -15.07 -10.70
C PRO A 110 35.64 -16.42 -10.81
N LYS A 111 35.06 -16.72 -11.97
CA LYS A 111 34.49 -18.05 -12.23
C LYS A 111 35.61 -19.07 -12.08
N MET A 112 35.54 -19.91 -11.05
CA MET A 112 36.51 -20.98 -10.82
C MET A 112 36.46 -21.92 -12.04
N LYS A 113 37.52 -21.94 -12.83
CA LYS A 113 37.64 -22.82 -14.00
C LYS A 113 37.57 -24.26 -13.49
N ARG A 114 36.47 -24.97 -13.77
CA ARG A 114 36.38 -26.42 -13.53
C ARG A 114 37.58 -27.06 -14.22
N ARG A 115 38.57 -27.50 -13.43
CA ARG A 115 39.69 -28.31 -13.94
C ARG A 115 39.09 -29.62 -14.46
N GLY A 116 39.58 -30.02 -15.63
CA GLY A 116 38.90 -30.91 -16.56
C GLY A 116 38.65 -32.32 -16.06
N GLY A 117 37.63 -32.95 -16.67
CA GLY A 117 37.58 -34.39 -16.86
C GLY A 117 37.90 -34.66 -18.33
N HIS A 118 39.12 -35.12 -18.61
CA HIS A 118 39.37 -35.97 -19.78
C HIS A 118 39.18 -37.40 -19.31
N SER A 119 38.23 -38.09 -19.95
CA SER A 119 38.18 -39.55 -20.07
C SER A 119 37.37 -39.85 -21.32
#